data_AF-A0A4Q1QCH4-F1
#
_entry.id   AF-A0A4Q1QCH4-F1
#
_cell.length_a   1.000
_cell.length_b   1.000
_cell.length_c   1.000
_cell.angle_alpha   90.00
_cell.angle_beta   90.00
_cell.angle_gamma   90.00
#
_symmetry.space_group_name_H-M   'P 1'
#
loop_
_entity.id
_entity.type
_entity.pdbx_description
1 polymer ?
#
loop_
_entity_poly.entity_id
_entity_poly.type
_entity_poly.pdbx_seq_one_letter_code
_entity_poly.pdbx_strand_id
1 'polypeptide(L)'
;MKKTKVTAFFIAGFLSLSVFSAELDSSVNSQQRLHDLQQRWATVNYTLKDDAQEKAFEQLVADAQQWVEQEPESASAHIWLGIVKSTYAGAKGGLGALSLAKESRKSLEKALEIDPNALSGSAYASLGTLYYKVPGWPFGFGDDDKAQELLEKALAINPNGIDPNYFYADYWFEQGDYAKAESYANKALAAAPRPDRPLADEFRRKEVEQLLARIKREQ
;
A
#
# COMPACT_ATOMS: atom_id res chain seq x y z
N MET A 1 54.12 -62.04 10.21
CA MET A 1 52.75 -61.91 9.68
C MET A 1 51.82 -61.56 10.84
N LYS A 2 50.95 -60.55 10.89
CA LYS A 2 50.67 -59.31 10.15
C LYS A 2 50.25 -58.29 11.23
N LYS A 3 50.70 -57.04 11.12
CA LYS A 3 50.37 -55.93 12.03
C LYS A 3 48.99 -55.35 11.67
N THR A 4 48.12 -55.12 12.65
CA THR A 4 46.87 -54.35 12.43
C THR A 4 47.04 -52.96 13.04
N LYS A 5 46.87 -51.95 12.20
CA LYS A 5 47.11 -50.52 12.47
C LYS A 5 45.94 -49.90 13.22
N VAL A 6 46.24 -49.14 14.25
CA VAL A 6 45.36 -48.12 14.84
C VAL A 6 45.24 -46.98 13.83
N THR A 7 44.02 -46.52 13.54
CA THR A 7 43.78 -45.26 12.84
C THR A 7 42.72 -44.48 13.59
N ALA A 8 43.13 -43.35 14.18
CA ALA A 8 42.26 -42.31 14.68
C ALA A 8 41.72 -41.48 13.50
N PHE A 9 40.49 -40.97 13.61
CA PHE A 9 40.03 -39.85 12.80
C PHE A 9 39.46 -38.76 13.71
N PHE A 10 40.00 -37.57 13.49
CA PHE A 10 39.68 -36.28 14.11
C PHE A 10 38.58 -35.55 13.30
N ILE A 11 37.75 -34.78 14.02
CA ILE A 11 37.30 -33.39 13.76
C ILE A 11 36.32 -33.05 12.59
N ALA A 12 35.39 -32.16 12.98
CA ALA A 12 34.71 -31.07 12.28
C ALA A 12 33.44 -31.36 11.46
N GLY A 13 32.33 -30.85 12.01
CA GLY A 13 31.11 -30.53 11.28
C GLY A 13 30.33 -29.43 12.01
N PHE A 14 30.97 -28.30 12.31
CA PHE A 14 30.31 -27.07 12.78
C PHE A 14 30.62 -25.96 11.77
N LEU A 15 29.74 -25.73 10.79
CA LEU A 15 29.76 -24.54 9.95
C LEU A 15 28.49 -24.47 9.09
N SER A 16 27.37 -24.07 9.70
CA SER A 16 26.21 -23.54 8.96
C SER A 16 25.27 -22.74 9.86
N LEU A 17 25.79 -21.85 10.71
CA LEU A 17 24.96 -20.96 11.55
C LEU A 17 25.04 -19.47 11.15
N SER A 18 25.85 -19.11 10.15
CA SER A 18 26.12 -17.69 9.82
C SER A 18 25.14 -17.05 8.84
N VAL A 19 24.34 -17.84 8.09
CA VAL A 19 23.42 -17.30 7.07
C VAL A 19 22.09 -16.86 7.68
N PHE A 20 21.66 -17.49 8.77
CA PHE A 20 20.34 -17.23 9.37
C PHE A 20 20.26 -15.85 10.06
N SER A 21 21.38 -15.32 10.57
CA SER A 21 21.38 -14.02 11.27
C SER A 21 21.18 -12.82 10.33
N ALA A 22 21.71 -12.86 9.10
CA ALA A 22 21.62 -11.74 8.17
C ALA A 22 20.21 -11.56 7.57
N GLU A 23 19.50 -12.66 7.30
CA GLU A 23 18.11 -12.63 6.82
C GLU A 23 17.16 -12.08 7.89
N LEU A 24 17.33 -12.50 9.14
CA LEU A 24 16.59 -11.98 10.29
C LEU A 24 16.79 -10.47 10.47
N ASP A 25 18.03 -9.98 10.46
CA ASP A 25 18.33 -8.55 10.60
C ASP A 25 17.72 -7.70 9.47
N SER A 26 17.78 -8.19 8.22
CA SER A 26 17.18 -7.49 7.07
C SER A 26 15.66 -7.39 7.18
N SER A 27 14.98 -8.49 7.56
CA SER A 27 13.52 -8.54 7.65
C SER A 27 12.96 -7.63 8.76
N VAL A 28 13.64 -7.57 9.91
CA VAL A 28 13.29 -6.67 11.03
C VAL A 28 13.43 -5.22 10.61
N ASN A 29 14.50 -4.88 9.88
CA ASN A 29 14.71 -3.53 9.36
C ASN A 29 13.64 -3.14 8.33
N SER A 30 13.24 -4.05 7.43
CA SER A 30 12.16 -3.78 6.45
C SER A 30 10.79 -3.58 7.12
N GLN A 31 10.47 -4.34 8.16
CA GLN A 31 9.23 -4.16 8.94
C GLN A 31 9.22 -2.82 9.69
N GLN A 32 10.34 -2.44 10.29
CA GLN A 32 10.47 -1.14 10.96
C GLN A 32 10.33 0.02 9.95
N ARG A 33 10.99 -0.07 8.79
CA ARG A 33 10.85 0.91 7.70
C ARG A 33 9.42 1.06 7.22
N LEU A 34 8.72 -0.06 7.01
CA LEU A 34 7.32 -0.09 6.64
C LEU A 34 6.46 0.67 7.66
N HIS A 35 6.62 0.34 8.94
CA HIS A 35 5.87 0.96 10.02
C HIS A 35 6.15 2.47 10.12
N ASP A 36 7.40 2.89 10.06
CA ASP A 36 7.77 4.30 10.16
C ASP A 36 7.26 5.11 8.97
N LEU A 37 7.32 4.55 7.77
CA LEU A 37 6.77 5.19 6.57
C LEU A 37 5.24 5.32 6.66
N GLN A 38 4.56 4.30 7.17
CA GLN A 38 3.11 4.31 7.41
C GLN A 38 2.66 5.42 8.38
N GLN A 39 3.35 5.57 9.50
CA GLN A 39 3.03 6.59 10.51
C GLN A 39 3.26 8.00 9.98
N ARG A 40 4.39 8.21 9.30
CA ARG A 40 4.70 9.52 8.70
C ARG A 40 3.74 9.84 7.57
N TRP A 41 3.42 8.89 6.70
CA TRP A 41 2.39 9.07 5.68
C TRP A 41 1.05 9.49 6.29
N ALA A 42 0.58 8.83 7.36
CA ALA A 42 -0.67 9.21 8.00
C ALA A 42 -0.64 10.64 8.54
N THR A 43 0.47 11.03 9.17
CA THR A 43 0.69 12.41 9.63
C THR A 43 0.63 13.40 8.46
N VAL A 44 1.43 13.17 7.42
CA VAL A 44 1.51 14.07 6.26
C VAL A 44 0.16 14.18 5.53
N ASN A 45 -0.52 13.06 5.33
CA ASN A 45 -1.78 13.03 4.59
C ASN A 45 -2.92 13.70 5.36
N TYR A 46 -3.03 13.45 6.67
CA TYR A 46 -4.21 13.85 7.42
C TYR A 46 -4.05 15.15 8.23
N THR A 47 -2.85 15.47 8.71
CA THR A 47 -2.65 16.57 9.67
C THR A 47 -1.97 17.80 9.08
N LEU A 48 -1.12 17.63 8.05
CA LEU A 48 -0.45 18.74 7.37
C LEU A 48 -1.34 19.33 6.26
N LYS A 49 -1.07 20.58 5.88
CA LYS A 49 -1.74 21.32 4.79
C LYS A 49 -0.72 22.17 4.02
N ASP A 50 -1.12 22.59 2.83
CA ASP A 50 -0.42 23.55 1.96
C ASP A 50 1.07 23.18 1.75
N ASP A 51 1.96 24.18 1.74
CA ASP A 51 3.41 24.02 1.51
C ASP A 51 4.06 23.00 2.46
N ALA A 52 3.57 22.89 3.69
CA ALA A 52 4.11 21.94 4.67
C ALA A 52 3.76 20.50 4.28
N GLN A 53 2.54 20.28 3.78
CA GLN A 53 2.13 18.97 3.27
C GLN A 53 2.90 18.59 2.00
N GLU A 54 3.06 19.54 1.08
CA GLU A 54 3.81 19.29 -0.17
C GLU A 54 5.26 18.89 0.10
N LYS A 55 6.00 19.68 0.88
CA LYS A 55 7.41 19.37 1.22
C LYS A 55 7.56 18.04 1.95
N ALA A 56 6.61 17.72 2.84
CA ALA A 56 6.65 16.46 3.57
C ALA A 56 6.33 15.26 2.67
N PHE A 57 5.47 15.42 1.67
CA PHE A 57 5.26 14.39 0.65
C PHE A 57 6.48 14.20 -0.25
N GLU A 58 7.17 15.27 -0.65
CA GLU A 58 8.43 15.17 -1.41
C GLU A 58 9.46 14.32 -0.66
N GLN A 59 9.61 14.55 0.66
CA GLN A 59 10.49 13.74 1.49
C GLN A 59 10.01 12.28 1.59
N LEU A 60 8.70 12.04 1.77
CA LEU A 60 8.18 10.67 1.80
C LEU A 60 8.41 9.93 0.49
N VAL A 61 8.28 10.60 -0.65
CA VAL A 61 8.58 10.03 -1.96
C VAL A 61 10.05 9.64 -2.05
N ALA A 62 10.96 10.53 -1.63
CA ALA A 62 12.40 10.27 -1.63
C ALA A 62 12.76 9.06 -0.75
N ASP A 63 12.21 8.98 0.47
CA ASP A 63 12.47 7.87 1.38
C ASP A 63 11.94 6.54 0.83
N ALA A 64 10.74 6.54 0.25
CA ALA A 64 10.15 5.35 -0.35
C ALA A 64 10.92 4.90 -1.60
N GLN A 65 11.44 5.84 -2.40
CA GLN A 65 12.32 5.53 -3.54
C GLN A 65 13.63 4.91 -3.07
N GLN A 66 14.27 5.49 -2.04
CA GLN A 66 15.49 4.93 -1.46
C GLN A 66 15.25 3.50 -0.94
N TRP A 67 14.08 3.23 -0.35
CA TRP A 67 13.73 1.86 0.07
C TRP A 67 13.63 0.90 -1.12
N VAL A 68 12.96 1.30 -2.21
CA VAL A 68 12.92 0.50 -3.45
C VAL A 68 14.31 0.28 -4.05
N GLU A 69 15.20 1.27 -4.01
CA GLU A 69 16.57 1.13 -4.50
C GLU A 69 17.39 0.12 -3.67
N GLN A 70 17.18 0.08 -2.37
CA GLN A 70 17.84 -0.86 -1.46
C GLN A 70 17.23 -2.26 -1.53
N GLU A 71 15.93 -2.35 -1.79
CA GLU A 71 15.16 -3.61 -1.82
C GLU A 71 14.28 -3.67 -3.08
N PRO A 72 14.86 -3.85 -4.27
CA PRO A 72 14.13 -3.76 -5.54
C PRO A 72 13.08 -4.86 -5.74
N GLU A 73 13.22 -5.99 -5.03
CA GLU A 73 12.28 -7.11 -5.04
C GLU A 73 11.34 -7.11 -3.82
N SER A 74 11.22 -5.98 -3.11
CA SER A 74 10.27 -5.81 -2.00
C SER A 74 8.93 -5.28 -2.51
N ALA A 75 7.91 -6.14 -2.55
CA ALA A 75 6.55 -5.72 -2.89
C ALA A 75 6.06 -4.61 -1.95
N SER A 76 6.37 -4.69 -0.65
CA SER A 76 6.02 -3.66 0.33
C SER A 76 6.63 -2.29 0.00
N ALA A 77 7.90 -2.25 -0.43
CA ALA A 77 8.55 -0.99 -0.82
C ALA A 77 7.86 -0.36 -2.04
N HIS A 78 7.59 -1.18 -3.07
CA HIS A 78 6.90 -0.74 -4.28
C HIS A 78 5.45 -0.31 -4.00
N ILE A 79 4.72 -1.02 -3.12
CA ILE A 79 3.37 -0.64 -2.69
C ILE A 79 3.39 0.74 -2.05
N TRP A 80 4.29 0.97 -1.09
CA TRP A 80 4.31 2.22 -0.36
C TRP A 80 4.82 3.40 -1.18
N LEU A 81 5.78 3.19 -2.08
CA LEU A 81 6.14 4.20 -3.07
C LEU A 81 4.93 4.57 -3.94
N GLY A 82 4.16 3.58 -4.37
CA GLY A 82 2.90 3.75 -5.08
C GLY A 82 1.88 4.58 -4.30
N ILE A 83 1.57 4.16 -3.07
CA ILE A 83 0.61 4.84 -2.17
C ILE A 83 1.02 6.29 -1.97
N VAL A 84 2.26 6.56 -1.55
CA VAL A 84 2.76 7.91 -1.29
C VAL A 84 2.63 8.80 -2.53
N LYS A 85 3.04 8.30 -3.71
CA LYS A 85 2.93 9.06 -4.97
C LYS A 85 1.48 9.33 -5.37
N SER A 86 0.57 8.36 -5.22
CA SER A 86 -0.85 8.56 -5.52
C SER A 86 -1.50 9.59 -4.59
N THR A 87 -1.18 9.55 -3.30
CA THR A 87 -1.72 10.49 -2.32
C THR A 87 -1.14 11.89 -2.52
N TYR A 88 0.15 11.98 -2.86
CA TYR A 88 0.77 13.25 -3.20
C TYR A 88 0.19 13.83 -4.49
N ALA A 89 -0.08 13.02 -5.51
CA ALA A 89 -0.75 13.48 -6.72
C ALA A 89 -2.11 14.13 -6.42
N GLY A 90 -2.90 13.51 -5.54
CA GLY A 90 -4.19 14.05 -5.09
C GLY A 90 -4.04 15.37 -4.31
N ALA A 91 -3.07 15.45 -3.40
CA ALA A 91 -2.82 16.66 -2.61
C ALA A 91 -2.26 17.82 -3.45
N LYS A 92 -1.32 17.55 -4.36
CA LYS A 92 -0.67 18.56 -5.21
C LYS A 92 -1.63 19.13 -6.24
N GLY A 93 -2.47 18.28 -6.83
CA GLY A 93 -3.34 18.66 -7.95
C GLY A 93 -2.56 19.26 -9.13
N GLY A 94 -3.28 19.88 -10.07
CA GLY A 94 -2.70 20.73 -11.12
C GLY A 94 -1.54 20.10 -11.92
N LEU A 95 -0.53 20.91 -12.21
CA LEU A 95 0.65 20.50 -12.98
C LEU A 95 1.52 19.54 -12.16
N GLY A 96 1.74 18.34 -12.68
CA GLY A 96 2.60 17.32 -12.07
C GLY A 96 1.86 16.18 -11.37
N ALA A 97 0.58 16.38 -10.97
CA ALA A 97 -0.23 15.31 -10.36
C ALA A 97 -0.33 14.08 -11.27
N LEU A 98 -0.51 14.27 -12.58
CA LEU A 98 -0.57 13.17 -13.53
C LEU A 98 0.75 12.39 -13.65
N SER A 99 1.91 13.07 -13.54
CA SER A 99 3.21 12.39 -13.56
C SER A 99 3.35 11.47 -12.35
N LEU A 100 3.05 12.02 -11.16
CA LEU A 100 3.04 11.27 -9.91
C LEU A 100 2.08 10.07 -9.96
N ALA A 101 0.88 10.25 -10.53
CA ALA A 101 -0.08 9.16 -10.72
C ALA A 101 0.45 8.06 -11.66
N LYS A 102 1.12 8.42 -12.76
CA LYS A 102 1.74 7.45 -13.69
C LYS A 102 2.90 6.69 -13.03
N GLU A 103 3.72 7.38 -12.26
CA GLU A 103 4.82 6.76 -11.50
C GLU A 103 4.30 5.86 -10.39
N SER A 104 3.23 6.28 -9.70
CA SER A 104 2.53 5.47 -8.71
C SER A 104 2.02 4.17 -9.34
N ARG A 105 1.31 4.27 -10.47
CA ARG A 105 0.84 3.10 -11.22
C ARG A 105 1.97 2.12 -11.53
N LYS A 106 3.09 2.60 -12.08
CA LYS A 106 4.25 1.76 -12.40
C LYS A 106 4.79 1.03 -11.15
N SER A 107 4.89 1.72 -10.03
CA SER A 107 5.35 1.13 -8.76
C SER A 107 4.39 0.05 -8.26
N LEU A 108 3.09 0.32 -8.29
CA LEU A 108 2.07 -0.65 -7.85
C LEU A 108 1.97 -1.87 -8.78
N GLU A 109 2.12 -1.67 -10.09
CA GLU A 109 2.20 -2.76 -11.07
C GLU A 109 3.42 -3.66 -10.79
N LYS A 110 4.59 -3.07 -10.52
CA LYS A 110 5.77 -3.85 -10.12
C LYS A 110 5.55 -4.60 -8.80
N ALA A 111 4.85 -4.02 -7.83
CA ALA A 111 4.50 -4.75 -6.62
C ALA A 111 3.63 -5.98 -6.89
N LEU A 112 2.65 -5.86 -7.79
CA LEU A 112 1.80 -6.99 -8.19
C LEU A 112 2.58 -8.10 -8.92
N GLU A 113 3.63 -7.74 -9.67
CA GLU A 113 4.54 -8.73 -10.27
C GLU A 113 5.34 -9.50 -9.22
N ILE A 114 5.73 -8.85 -8.12
CA ILE A 114 6.53 -9.46 -7.04
C ILE A 114 5.64 -10.33 -6.13
N ASP A 115 4.60 -9.74 -5.54
CA ASP A 115 3.65 -10.44 -4.68
C ASP A 115 2.27 -9.75 -4.76
N PRO A 116 1.28 -10.35 -5.48
CA PRO A 116 -0.04 -9.77 -5.63
C PRO A 116 -0.87 -9.73 -4.34
N ASN A 117 -0.50 -10.52 -3.33
CA ASN A 117 -1.21 -10.57 -2.04
C ASN A 117 -0.56 -9.70 -0.96
N ALA A 118 0.61 -9.12 -1.25
CA ALA A 118 1.35 -8.30 -0.31
C ALA A 118 0.50 -7.22 0.33
N LEU A 119 0.70 -7.02 1.63
CA LEU A 119 -0.01 -6.02 2.43
C LEU A 119 -1.54 -6.11 2.27
N SER A 120 -2.07 -7.34 2.24
CA SER A 120 -3.51 -7.61 2.15
C SER A 120 -4.17 -6.99 0.91
N GLY A 121 -3.50 -7.09 -0.25
CA GLY A 121 -4.02 -6.62 -1.53
C GLY A 121 -4.01 -5.10 -1.69
N SER A 122 -3.17 -4.39 -0.93
CA SER A 122 -3.11 -2.91 -0.97
C SER A 122 -2.74 -2.37 -2.37
N ALA A 123 -1.92 -3.09 -3.13
CA ALA A 123 -1.57 -2.72 -4.50
C ALA A 123 -2.82 -2.63 -5.41
N TYR A 124 -3.71 -3.63 -5.31
CA TYR A 124 -4.97 -3.66 -6.05
C TYR A 124 -5.88 -2.50 -5.66
N ALA A 125 -6.04 -2.25 -4.37
CA ALA A 125 -6.87 -1.16 -3.87
C ALA A 125 -6.38 0.20 -4.41
N SER A 126 -5.08 0.47 -4.29
CA SER A 126 -4.50 1.74 -4.75
C SER A 126 -4.51 1.90 -6.27
N LEU A 127 -4.25 0.84 -7.04
CA LEU A 127 -4.37 0.89 -8.49
C LEU A 127 -5.81 1.14 -8.91
N GLY A 128 -6.76 0.41 -8.32
CA GLY A 128 -8.19 0.61 -8.57
C GLY A 128 -8.60 2.07 -8.35
N THR A 129 -8.16 2.66 -7.23
CA THR A 129 -8.38 4.09 -6.95
C THR A 129 -7.81 5.01 -8.02
N LEU A 130 -6.60 4.77 -8.51
CA LEU A 130 -6.03 5.58 -9.58
C LEU A 130 -6.85 5.49 -10.87
N TYR A 131 -7.35 4.31 -11.22
CA TYR A 131 -8.06 4.11 -12.48
C TYR A 131 -9.40 4.86 -12.54
N TYR A 132 -10.12 5.05 -11.44
CA TYR A 132 -11.36 5.86 -11.46
C TYR A 132 -11.16 7.34 -11.11
N LYS A 133 -10.01 7.72 -10.50
CA LYS A 133 -9.72 9.13 -10.14
C LYS A 133 -8.90 9.89 -11.18
N VAL A 134 -8.10 9.20 -12.01
CA VAL A 134 -7.26 9.83 -13.04
C VAL A 134 -8.07 9.99 -14.33
N PRO A 135 -7.89 11.08 -15.11
CA PRO A 135 -8.54 11.21 -16.42
C PRO A 135 -8.21 10.06 -17.38
N GLY A 136 -9.15 9.70 -18.25
CA GLY A 136 -8.94 8.72 -19.32
C GLY A 136 -8.05 9.20 -20.47
N TRP A 137 -7.96 8.38 -21.52
CA TRP A 137 -7.24 8.71 -22.76
C TRP A 137 -7.84 9.96 -23.44
N PRO A 138 -7.03 10.86 -24.04
CA PRO A 138 -5.58 10.77 -24.27
C PRO A 138 -4.70 11.35 -23.16
N PHE A 139 -5.29 11.96 -22.13
CA PHE A 139 -4.51 12.74 -21.15
C PHE A 139 -3.94 11.86 -20.04
N GLY A 140 -4.72 10.90 -19.54
CA GLY A 140 -4.29 9.97 -18.51
C GLY A 140 -4.52 8.52 -18.88
N PHE A 141 -4.85 7.73 -17.87
CA PHE A 141 -5.01 6.29 -17.99
C PHE A 141 -6.24 5.76 -17.24
N GLY A 142 -7.13 6.66 -16.83
CA GLY A 142 -8.36 6.27 -16.15
C GLY A 142 -9.21 5.34 -16.99
N ASP A 143 -9.84 4.39 -16.31
CA ASP A 143 -10.65 3.30 -16.85
C ASP A 143 -11.50 2.71 -15.71
N ASP A 144 -12.79 3.04 -15.68
CA ASP A 144 -13.70 2.66 -14.58
C ASP A 144 -13.94 1.14 -14.51
N ASP A 145 -13.92 0.44 -15.65
CA ASP A 145 -14.08 -1.01 -15.70
C ASP A 145 -12.87 -1.69 -15.06
N LYS A 146 -11.66 -1.21 -15.41
CA LYS A 146 -10.43 -1.68 -14.79
C LYS A 146 -10.35 -1.33 -13.30
N ALA A 147 -10.84 -0.15 -12.92
CA ALA A 147 -10.93 0.25 -11.52
C ALA A 147 -11.78 -0.74 -10.72
N GLN A 148 -12.95 -1.11 -11.22
CA GLN A 148 -13.84 -2.07 -10.58
C GLN A 148 -13.14 -3.43 -10.40
N GLU A 149 -12.54 -3.97 -11.46
CA GLU A 149 -11.85 -5.27 -11.43
C GLU A 149 -10.77 -5.32 -10.34
N LEU A 150 -9.98 -4.24 -10.24
CA LEU A 150 -8.89 -4.15 -9.26
C LEU A 150 -9.44 -4.01 -7.83
N LEU A 151 -10.48 -3.20 -7.61
CA LEU A 151 -11.08 -3.05 -6.28
C LEU A 151 -11.76 -4.35 -5.82
N GLU A 152 -12.37 -5.11 -6.73
CA GLU A 152 -12.93 -6.43 -6.44
C GLU A 152 -11.85 -7.43 -6.04
N LYS A 153 -10.68 -7.41 -6.71
CA LYS A 153 -9.52 -8.21 -6.30
C LYS A 153 -9.02 -7.83 -4.91
N ALA A 154 -8.96 -6.53 -4.59
CA ALA A 154 -8.57 -6.07 -3.26
C ALA A 154 -9.54 -6.58 -2.17
N LEU A 155 -10.85 -6.55 -2.45
CA LEU A 155 -11.88 -7.08 -1.56
C LEU A 155 -11.83 -8.61 -1.42
N ALA A 156 -11.50 -9.34 -2.49
CA ALA A 156 -11.34 -10.79 -2.40
C ALA A 156 -10.20 -11.18 -1.45
N ILE A 157 -9.13 -10.39 -1.41
CA ILE A 157 -7.98 -10.62 -0.51
C ILE A 157 -8.28 -10.13 0.91
N ASN A 158 -8.92 -8.97 1.05
CA ASN A 158 -9.19 -8.34 2.35
C ASN A 158 -10.65 -7.89 2.48
N PRO A 159 -11.60 -8.84 2.62
CA PRO A 159 -13.03 -8.56 2.53
C PRO A 159 -13.57 -7.71 3.68
N ASN A 160 -12.88 -7.69 4.83
CA ASN A 160 -13.29 -6.97 6.04
C ASN A 160 -12.38 -5.77 6.34
N GLY A 161 -11.44 -5.43 5.44
CA GLY A 161 -10.51 -4.34 5.64
C GLY A 161 -11.16 -2.98 5.45
N ILE A 162 -10.77 -2.00 6.27
CA ILE A 162 -11.31 -0.63 6.20
C ILE A 162 -11.00 0.03 4.85
N ASP A 163 -9.76 -0.04 4.38
CA ASP A 163 -9.31 0.62 3.14
C ASP A 163 -9.99 0.07 1.88
N PRO A 164 -9.96 -1.26 1.57
CA PRO A 164 -10.59 -1.78 0.36
C PRO A 164 -12.11 -1.57 0.33
N ASN A 165 -12.81 -1.69 1.47
CA ASN A 165 -14.24 -1.40 1.55
C ASN A 165 -14.53 0.09 1.36
N TYR A 166 -13.72 0.98 1.92
CA TYR A 166 -13.87 2.43 1.70
C TYR A 166 -13.65 2.79 0.23
N PHE A 167 -12.58 2.31 -0.40
CA PHE A 167 -12.29 2.66 -1.79
C PHE A 167 -13.32 2.10 -2.77
N TYR A 168 -13.87 0.91 -2.52
CA TYR A 168 -14.96 0.39 -3.34
C TYR A 168 -16.28 1.14 -3.11
N ALA A 169 -16.53 1.61 -1.88
CA ALA A 169 -17.65 2.49 -1.59
C ALA A 169 -17.53 3.84 -2.31
N ASP A 170 -16.35 4.46 -2.28
CA ASP A 170 -16.06 5.71 -2.99
C ASP A 170 -16.16 5.52 -4.50
N TYR A 171 -15.67 4.41 -5.05
CA TYR A 171 -15.89 4.05 -6.46
C TYR A 171 -17.38 4.04 -6.81
N TRP A 172 -18.20 3.27 -6.09
CA TRP A 172 -19.65 3.20 -6.39
C TRP A 172 -20.35 4.54 -6.22
N PHE A 173 -19.89 5.39 -5.28
CA PHE A 173 -20.40 6.74 -5.16
C PHE A 173 -20.12 7.56 -6.42
N GLU A 174 -18.89 7.53 -6.95
CA GLU A 174 -18.53 8.23 -8.20
C GLU A 174 -19.28 7.66 -9.42
N GLN A 175 -19.62 6.36 -9.41
CA GLN A 175 -20.45 5.72 -10.44
C GLN A 175 -21.96 6.01 -10.27
N GLY A 176 -22.39 6.68 -9.18
CA GLY A 176 -23.79 6.98 -8.90
C GLY A 176 -24.62 5.82 -8.33
N ASP A 177 -24.01 4.67 -8.02
CA ASP A 177 -24.69 3.55 -7.34
C ASP A 177 -24.61 3.74 -5.82
N TYR A 178 -25.43 4.66 -5.32
CA TYR A 178 -25.44 5.04 -3.90
C TYR A 178 -25.83 3.90 -2.96
N ALA A 179 -26.61 2.93 -3.43
CA ALA A 179 -26.98 1.75 -2.64
C ALA A 179 -25.77 0.83 -2.39
N LYS A 180 -24.97 0.56 -3.43
CA LYS A 180 -23.71 -0.17 -3.24
C LYS A 180 -22.71 0.64 -2.44
N ALA A 181 -22.58 1.94 -2.71
CA ALA A 181 -21.70 2.82 -1.97
C ALA A 181 -22.00 2.76 -0.46
N GLU A 182 -23.26 2.86 -0.07
CA GLU A 182 -23.70 2.77 1.32
C GLU A 182 -23.38 1.40 1.93
N SER A 183 -23.63 0.31 1.20
CA SER A 183 -23.34 -1.05 1.67
C SER A 183 -21.85 -1.24 2.00
N TYR A 184 -20.95 -0.77 1.14
CA TYR A 184 -19.51 -0.94 1.36
C TYR A 184 -18.94 0.07 2.36
N ALA A 185 -19.48 1.29 2.42
CA ALA A 185 -19.10 2.27 3.44
C ALA A 185 -19.42 1.76 4.86
N ASN A 186 -20.60 1.14 5.05
CA ASN A 186 -20.95 0.51 6.33
C ASN A 186 -20.03 -0.67 6.69
N LYS A 187 -19.57 -1.46 5.71
CA LYS A 187 -18.55 -2.51 5.94
C LYS A 187 -17.22 -1.90 6.37
N ALA A 188 -16.78 -0.81 5.74
CA ALA A 188 -15.56 -0.11 6.13
C ALA A 188 -15.65 0.40 7.57
N LEU A 189 -16.79 0.96 7.98
CA LEU A 189 -17.01 1.42 9.35
C LEU A 189 -16.99 0.28 10.38
N ALA A 190 -17.46 -0.92 9.99
CA ALA A 190 -17.46 -2.10 10.84
C ALA A 190 -16.10 -2.82 10.95
N ALA A 191 -15.10 -2.43 10.14
CA ALA A 191 -13.79 -3.06 10.12
C ALA A 191 -13.10 -2.97 11.49
N ALA A 192 -12.34 -4.02 11.86
CA ALA A 192 -11.54 -4.02 13.08
C ALA A 192 -10.43 -2.97 13.03
N PRO A 193 -10.07 -2.33 14.16
CA PRO A 193 -8.95 -1.40 14.19
C PRO A 193 -7.62 -2.11 13.95
N ARG A 194 -6.70 -1.43 13.25
CA ARG A 194 -5.30 -1.83 13.06
C ARG A 194 -4.47 -1.24 14.20
N PRO A 195 -3.99 -2.03 15.17
CA PRO A 195 -3.29 -1.52 16.36
C PRO A 195 -2.02 -0.74 16.03
N ASP A 196 -1.39 -1.08 14.91
CA ASP A 196 -0.19 -0.47 14.36
C ASP A 196 -0.49 0.77 13.49
N ARG A 197 -1.76 1.09 13.19
CA ARG A 197 -2.14 2.24 12.34
C ARG A 197 -3.30 3.08 12.91
N PRO A 198 -3.28 3.48 14.20
CA PRO A 198 -4.42 4.12 14.85
C PRO A 198 -4.80 5.47 14.22
N LEU A 199 -3.82 6.31 13.87
CA LEU A 199 -4.07 7.61 13.23
C LEU A 199 -4.73 7.44 11.86
N ALA A 200 -4.23 6.50 11.05
CA ALA A 200 -4.79 6.26 9.72
C ALA A 200 -6.23 5.74 9.81
N ASP A 201 -6.53 4.85 10.76
CA ASP A 201 -7.86 4.33 10.98
C ASP A 201 -8.84 5.38 11.49
N GLU A 202 -8.42 6.24 12.42
CA GLU A 202 -9.25 7.33 12.91
C GLU A 202 -9.71 8.24 11.76
N PHE A 203 -8.78 8.70 10.93
CA PHE A 203 -9.11 9.58 9.82
C PHE A 203 -9.87 8.86 8.70
N ARG A 204 -9.54 7.60 8.41
CA ARG A 204 -10.30 6.80 7.43
C ARG A 204 -11.76 6.63 7.87
N ARG A 205 -12.03 6.41 9.15
CA ARG A 205 -13.42 6.35 9.66
C ARG A 205 -14.15 7.67 9.47
N LYS A 206 -13.49 8.81 9.71
CA LYS A 206 -14.06 10.14 9.41
C LYS A 206 -14.38 10.31 7.92
N GLU A 207 -13.52 9.83 7.03
CA GLU A 207 -13.80 9.86 5.58
C GLU A 207 -14.98 8.95 5.20
N VAL A 208 -15.10 7.77 5.81
CA VAL A 208 -16.26 6.88 5.64
C VAL A 208 -17.55 7.57 6.10
N GLU A 209 -17.53 8.22 7.26
CA GLU A 209 -18.67 8.99 7.78
C GLU A 209 -19.05 10.15 6.85
N GLN A 210 -18.06 10.86 6.31
CA GLN A 210 -18.28 11.92 5.33
C GLN A 210 -18.87 11.39 4.02
N LEU A 211 -18.42 10.23 3.55
CA LEU A 211 -18.98 9.56 2.38
C LEU A 211 -20.44 9.16 2.60
N LEU A 212 -20.77 8.57 3.75
CA LEU A 212 -22.15 8.25 4.13
C LEU A 212 -23.04 9.50 4.17
N ALA A 213 -22.51 10.60 4.71
CA ALA A 213 -23.23 11.88 4.71
C ALA A 213 -23.46 12.44 3.30
N ARG A 214 -22.52 12.22 2.36
CA ARG A 214 -22.68 12.58 0.94
C ARG A 214 -23.74 11.71 0.28
N ILE A 215 -23.66 10.39 0.42
CA ILE A 215 -24.63 9.41 -0.08
C ILE A 215 -26.06 9.81 0.29
N LYS A 216 -26.30 10.13 1.56
CA LYS A 216 -27.62 10.53 2.06
C LYS A 216 -28.16 11.82 1.40
N ARG A 217 -27.31 12.69 0.86
CA ARG A 217 -27.76 13.90 0.15
C ARG A 217 -28.14 13.66 -1.30
N GLU A 218 -27.65 12.57 -1.89
CA GLU A 218 -27.94 12.19 -3.27
C GLU A 218 -29.12 11.21 -3.40
N GLN A 219 -29.62 10.68 -2.27
CA GLN A 219 -30.83 9.86 -2.15
C GLN A 219 -32.06 10.74 -1.84
#